data_AF-W7YS54-F1
#
_entry.id   AF-W7YS54-F1
#
_cell.length_a   1.000
_cell.length_b   1.000
_cell.length_c   1.000
_cell.angle_alpha   90.00
_cell.angle_beta   90.00
_cell.angle_gamma   90.00
#
_symmetry.space_group_name_H-M   'P 1'
#
loop_
_entity.id
_entity.type
_entity.pdbx_description
1 polymer ?
#
loop_
_entity_poly.entity_id
_entity_poly.type
_entity_poly.pdbx_seq_one_letter_code
_entity_poly.pdbx_strand_id
1 'polypeptide(L)' 'MSKIDKINVIEEEKQVLVLLQEKGKCLYGNIFKELNMAQTKGAEVIYSLTNKGYIKNAERSSYYELAIEI' A
#
# COMPACT_ATOMS: atom_id res chain seq x y z
N MET A 1 -2.15 10.55 16.41
CA MET A 1 -3.22 9.98 15.58
C MET A 1 -2.81 10.15 14.13
N SER A 2 -2.44 9.06 13.46
CA SER A 2 -2.04 9.13 12.04
C SER A 2 -3.30 9.41 11.20
N LYS A 3 -3.22 10.20 10.12
CA LYS A 3 -4.39 10.43 9.26
C LYS A 3 -4.91 9.12 8.62
N ILE A 4 -4.09 8.06 8.59
CA ILE A 4 -4.49 6.70 8.19
C ILE A 4 -5.64 6.15 9.04
N ASP A 5 -5.69 6.49 10.34
CA ASP A 5 -6.71 5.96 11.25
C ASP A 5 -8.13 6.45 10.93
N LYS A 6 -8.27 7.42 10.02
CA LYS A 6 -9.56 7.98 9.56
C LYS A 6 -10.01 7.42 8.21
N ILE A 7 -9.21 6.58 7.57
CA ILE A 7 -9.49 6.03 6.23
C ILE A 7 -10.31 4.75 6.39
N ASN A 8 -11.37 4.60 5.59
CA ASN A 8 -12.19 3.39 5.58
C ASN A 8 -11.49 2.27 4.78
N VAL A 9 -10.58 1.56 5.45
CA VAL A 9 -9.78 0.46 4.88
C VAL A 9 -9.79 -0.75 5.81
N ILE A 10 -9.57 -1.93 5.25
CA ILE A 10 -9.35 -3.15 6.07
C ILE A 10 -7.94 -3.14 6.68
N GLU A 11 -7.69 -4.03 7.64
CA GLU A 11 -6.42 -4.04 8.38
C GLU A 11 -5.21 -4.27 7.45
N GLU A 12 -5.33 -5.16 6.47
CA GLU A 12 -4.24 -5.44 5.52
C GLU A 12 -3.94 -4.24 4.60
N GLU A 13 -4.97 -3.50 4.21
CA GLU A 13 -4.81 -2.25 3.46
C GLU A 13 -4.11 -1.19 4.32
N LYS A 14 -4.49 -1.10 5.60
CA LYS A 14 -3.85 -0.19 6.56
C LYS A 14 -2.36 -0.48 6.71
N GLN A 15 -1.98 -1.75 6.82
CA GLN A 15 -0.58 -2.18 6.91
C GLN A 15 0.24 -1.74 5.68
N VAL A 16 -0.31 -1.86 4.47
CA VAL A 16 0.37 -1.37 3.25
C VAL A 16 0.53 0.14 3.26
N LEU A 17 -0.51 0.89 3.68
CA LEU A 17 -0.42 2.35 3.75
C LEU A 17 0.62 2.82 4.76
N VAL A 18 0.70 2.17 5.94
CA VAL A 18 1.73 2.47 6.94
C VAL A 18 3.13 2.17 6.39
N LEU A 19 3.33 1.01 5.77
CA LEU A 19 4.62 0.63 5.17
C LEU A 19 5.08 1.67 4.13
N LEU A 20 4.18 2.12 3.26
CA LEU A 20 4.49 3.12 2.24
C LEU A 20 4.69 4.51 2.84
N GLN A 21 4.00 4.86 3.93
CA GLN A 21 4.24 6.10 4.68
C GLN A 21 5.65 6.13 5.28
N GLU A 22 6.12 5.00 5.82
CA GLU A 22 7.45 4.89 6.45
C GLU A 22 8.59 4.83 5.42
N LYS A 23 8.38 4.15 4.28
CA LYS A 23 9.44 3.89 3.28
C LYS A 23 9.39 4.83 2.07
N GLY A 24 8.30 5.55 1.88
CA GLY A 24 8.03 6.38 0.69
C GLY A 24 7.59 5.54 -0.52
N LYS A 25 8.47 4.67 -1.03
CA LYS A 25 8.17 3.78 -2.16
C LYS A 25 8.73 2.37 -1.97
N CYS A 26 7.98 1.37 -2.38
CA CYS A 26 8.35 -0.04 -2.25
C CYS A 26 8.13 -0.81 -3.55
N LEU A 27 9.01 -1.78 -3.84
CA LEU A 27 8.77 -2.75 -4.92
C LEU A 27 7.53 -3.61 -4.59
N TYR A 28 6.68 -3.84 -5.59
CA TYR A 28 5.45 -4.63 -5.49
C TYR A 28 5.64 -5.95 -4.73
N GLY A 29 6.61 -6.77 -5.14
CA GLY A 29 6.88 -8.05 -4.47
C GLY A 29 7.46 -7.91 -3.05
N ASN A 30 8.14 -6.80 -2.76
CA ASN A 30 8.70 -6.56 -1.43
C ASN A 30 7.63 -6.15 -0.43
N ILE A 31 6.56 -5.47 -0.86
CA ILE A 31 5.46 -5.09 0.03
C ILE A 31 4.91 -6.32 0.76
N PHE A 32 4.62 -7.39 0.02
CA PHE A 32 4.04 -8.60 0.61
C PHE A 32 5.05 -9.37 1.44
N LYS A 33 6.32 -9.39 1.02
CA LYS A 33 7.40 -10.02 1.75
C LYS A 33 7.61 -9.36 3.12
N GLU A 34 7.60 -8.04 3.17
CA GLU A 34 7.78 -7.28 4.41
C GLU A 34 6.59 -7.39 5.35
N LEU A 35 5.37 -7.47 4.82
CA LEU A 35 4.16 -7.65 5.61
C LEU A 35 3.84 -9.12 5.93
N ASN A 36 4.72 -10.06 5.54
CA ASN A 36 4.49 -11.50 5.65
C ASN A 36 3.10 -11.92 5.09
N MET A 37 2.71 -11.33 3.97
CA MET A 37 1.41 -11.50 3.34
C MET A 37 1.49 -12.48 2.16
N ALA A 38 0.49 -13.35 2.02
CA ALA A 38 0.40 -14.24 0.86
C ALA A 38 0.31 -13.42 -0.44
N GLN A 39 0.97 -13.87 -1.52
CA GLN A 39 1.02 -13.13 -2.78
C GLN A 39 -0.36 -12.82 -3.37
N THR A 40 -1.29 -13.77 -3.31
CA THR A 40 -2.67 -13.59 -3.79
C THR A 40 -3.40 -12.49 -3.03
N LYS A 41 -3.34 -12.55 -1.69
CA LYS A 41 -3.92 -11.52 -0.81
C LYS A 41 -3.27 -10.16 -1.00
N GLY A 42 -1.95 -10.13 -1.13
CA GLY A 42 -1.19 -8.92 -1.43
C GLY A 42 -1.61 -8.25 -2.73
N ALA A 43 -1.79 -9.05 -3.79
CA ALA A 43 -2.28 -8.56 -5.08
C ALA A 43 -3.68 -7.93 -4.95
N GLU A 44 -4.60 -8.58 -4.23
CA GLU A 44 -5.94 -8.05 -3.96
C GLU A 44 -5.90 -6.72 -3.20
N VAL A 45 -5.06 -6.63 -2.17
CA VAL A 45 -4.90 -5.41 -1.34
C VAL A 45 -4.34 -4.26 -2.18
N ILE A 46 -3.28 -4.50 -2.97
CA ILE A 46 -2.71 -3.47 -3.85
C ILE A 46 -3.71 -3.01 -4.90
N TYR A 47 -4.43 -3.94 -5.51
CA TYR A 47 -5.47 -3.62 -6.48
C TYR A 47 -6.57 -2.75 -5.84
N SER A 48 -7.05 -3.12 -4.65
CA SER A 48 -8.06 -2.36 -3.91
C SER A 48 -7.58 -0.94 -3.57
N LEU A 49 -6.38 -0.80 -2.98
CA LEU A 49 -5.80 0.51 -2.64
C LEU A 49 -5.55 1.39 -3.87
N THR A 50 -5.13 0.78 -4.98
CA THR A 50 -4.92 1.49 -6.25
C THR A 50 -6.25 2.01 -6.79
N ASN A 51 -7.30 1.18 -6.80
CA ASN A 51 -8.64 1.60 -7.24
C ASN A 51 -9.28 2.65 -6.33
N LYS A 52 -8.99 2.61 -5.03
CA LYS A 52 -9.41 3.64 -4.07
C LYS A 52 -8.61 4.94 -4.21
N GLY A 53 -7.53 4.94 -5.00
CA GLY A 53 -6.69 6.12 -5.22
C GLY A 53 -5.74 6.45 -4.06
N TYR A 54 -5.49 5.51 -3.13
CA TYR A 54 -4.61 5.73 -1.99
C TYR A 54 -3.14 5.47 -2.29
N ILE A 55 -2.88 4.58 -3.25
CA ILE A 55 -1.53 4.28 -3.74
C ILE A 55 -1.51 4.35 -5.26
N LYS A 56 -0.32 4.54 -5.82
CA LYS A 56 -0.11 4.54 -7.27
C LYS A 56 1.20 3.87 -7.62
N ASN A 57 1.28 3.39 -8.86
CA ASN A 57 2.52 2.91 -9.43
C ASN A 57 3.44 4.10 -9.74
N ALA A 58 4.65 4.10 -9.18
CA ALA A 58 5.63 5.14 -9.44
C ALA A 58 6.28 4.88 -10.81
N GLU A 59 6.06 5.80 -11.76
CA GLU A 59 6.87 5.93 -12.99
C GLU A 59 7.00 4.67 -13.87
N ARG A 60 5.91 3.94 -14.12
CA ARG A 60 5.90 2.70 -14.95
C ARG A 60 6.89 1.63 -14.47
N SER A 61 7.31 1.70 -13.22
CA SER A 61 8.24 0.76 -12.59
C SER A 61 7.46 -0.22 -11.71
N SER A 62 8.06 -1.30 -11.23
CA SER A 62 7.38 -2.19 -10.28
C SER A 62 7.24 -1.59 -8.86
N TYR A 63 7.41 -0.28 -8.69
CA TYR A 63 7.31 0.40 -7.39
C TYR A 63 5.93 1.01 -7.17
N TYR A 64 5.51 1.03 -5.91
CA TYR A 64 4.31 1.70 -5.43
C TYR A 64 4.65 2.73 -4.37
N GLU A 65 3.91 3.83 -4.35
CA GLU A 65 4.00 4.92 -3.38
C GLU A 65 2.61 5.42 -3.00
N LEU A 66 2.53 6.19 -1.91
CA LEU A 66 1.28 6.86 -1.53
C LEU A 66 0.88 7.88 -2.62
N ALA A 67 -0.40 7.87 -2.98
CA ALA A 67 -0.99 8.83 -3.90
C ALA A 67 -1.67 10.01 -3.18
N ILE A 68 -1.76 9.94 -1.85
CA ILE A 68 -2.42 10.93 -1.00
C ILE A 68 -1.46 11.47 0.07
N GLU A 69 -1.69 12.70 0.51
CA GLU A 69 -1.00 13.26 1.67
C GLU A 69 -1.71 12.84 2.96
N ILE A 70 -1.03 12.02 3.73
CA ILE A 70 -1.50 11.44 5.00
C ILE A 70 -0.76 12.11 6.15
#